data_AF-A0A3N5EN17-F1
#
_entry.id   AF-A0A3N5EN17-F1
#
_cell.length_a   1.000
_cell.length_b   1.000
_cell.length_c   1.000
_cell.angle_alpha   90.00
_cell.angle_beta   90.00
_cell.angle_gamma   90.00
#
_symmetry.space_group_name_H-M   'P 1'
#
loop_
_entity.id
_entity.type
_entity.pdbx_description
1 polymer ?
#
loop_
_entity_poly.entity_id
_entity_poly.type
_entity_poly.pdbx_seq_one_letter_code
_entity_poly.pdbx_strand_id
1 'polypeptide(L)'
;MVKRALAAGPALLLGASPAMAAWSDLNLRVGVTELSREIYGLHMLILWVCVAIAAAVFGVMIYSIATFRKSKGAVAATFDHNTKAEIVWTVIPVLILVGMAVPAARTLVKIEDTRGSELTVKVTGYQWKWQYEYVDHGVSFFSTLARSSDEARQLDSGIRPESVENYLLEVDRPLV
;
A
#
# COMPACT_ATOMS: atom_id res chain seq x y z
N MET A 1 -15.64 -46.70 8.78
CA MET A 1 -16.56 -46.48 7.64
C MET A 1 -17.00 -45.02 7.69
N VAL A 2 -16.11 -44.06 7.42
CA VAL A 2 -15.80 -43.40 6.13
C VAL A 2 -16.93 -42.50 5.62
N LYS A 3 -16.55 -41.22 5.40
CA LYS A 3 -17.14 -40.15 4.58
C LYS A 3 -18.19 -39.23 5.23
N ARG A 4 -17.72 -38.04 5.65
CA ARG A 4 -18.29 -36.72 5.27
C ARG A 4 -17.36 -35.59 5.77
N ALA A 5 -16.23 -35.43 5.11
CA ALA A 5 -15.35 -34.28 5.31
C ALA A 5 -14.62 -33.98 4.01
N LEU A 6 -15.32 -33.40 3.02
CA LEU A 6 -14.71 -32.64 1.92
C LEU A 6 -15.81 -32.03 1.04
N ALA A 7 -16.21 -30.79 1.31
CA ALA A 7 -16.98 -29.99 0.34
C ALA A 7 -16.96 -28.47 0.62
N ALA A 8 -16.00 -27.95 1.40
CA ALA A 8 -15.86 -26.50 1.60
C ALA A 8 -14.74 -25.86 0.74
N GLY A 9 -14.11 -26.65 -0.14
CA GLY A 9 -12.98 -26.22 -0.96
C GLY A 9 -13.32 -25.35 -2.18
N PRO A 10 -14.41 -25.59 -2.95
CA PRO A 10 -14.60 -24.84 -4.20
C PRO A 10 -15.34 -23.51 -4.04
N ALA A 11 -16.09 -23.31 -2.94
CA ALA A 11 -16.93 -22.12 -2.77
C ALA A 11 -16.13 -20.85 -2.48
N LEU A 12 -14.90 -20.95 -1.94
CA LEU A 12 -14.02 -19.79 -1.72
C LEU A 12 -13.40 -19.23 -3.01
N LEU A 13 -13.37 -20.00 -4.09
CA LEU A 13 -12.71 -19.57 -5.34
C LEU A 13 -13.62 -18.75 -6.26
N LEU A 14 -14.95 -18.82 -6.07
CA LEU A 14 -15.94 -18.12 -6.90
C LEU A 14 -16.23 -16.67 -6.45
N GLY A 15 -15.76 -16.27 -5.26
CA GLY A 15 -15.90 -14.90 -4.75
C GLY A 15 -14.73 -13.96 -5.09
N ALA A 16 -13.70 -14.44 -5.80
CA ALA A 16 -12.46 -13.70 -6.02
C ALA A 16 -12.55 -12.62 -7.11
N SER A 17 -13.50 -12.71 -8.04
CA SER A 17 -13.59 -11.80 -9.19
C SER A 17 -13.87 -10.33 -8.84
N PRO A 18 -14.86 -9.98 -7.99
CA PRO A 18 -15.05 -8.58 -7.56
C PRO A 18 -13.91 -8.10 -6.64
N ALA A 19 -13.23 -9.00 -5.93
CA ALA A 19 -12.09 -8.66 -5.10
C ALA A 19 -10.88 -8.19 -5.92
N MET A 20 -10.69 -8.69 -7.14
CA MET A 20 -9.60 -8.24 -8.02
C MET A 20 -9.79 -6.82 -8.56
N ALA A 21 -11.02 -6.39 -8.86
CA ALA A 21 -11.30 -5.03 -9.29
C ALA A 21 -11.12 -4.02 -8.14
N ALA A 22 -11.66 -4.33 -6.96
CA ALA A 22 -11.52 -3.51 -5.76
C ALA A 22 -10.08 -3.48 -5.20
N TRP A 23 -9.27 -4.51 -5.47
CA TRP A 23 -7.86 -4.53 -5.05
C TRP A 23 -7.06 -3.36 -5.63
N SER A 24 -7.39 -2.95 -6.86
CA SER A 24 -6.72 -1.82 -7.51
C SER A 24 -7.05 -0.47 -6.86
N ASP A 25 -8.22 -0.34 -6.22
CA ASP A 25 -8.63 0.86 -5.50
C ASP A 25 -8.09 0.90 -4.06
N LEU A 26 -7.85 -0.26 -3.45
CA LEU A 26 -7.35 -0.38 -2.07
C LEU A 26 -5.82 -0.36 -1.97
N ASN A 27 -5.12 -0.71 -3.05
CA ASN A 27 -3.67 -0.76 -3.08
C ASN A 27 -3.07 0.51 -3.69
N LEU A 28 -1.75 0.65 -3.59
CA LEU A 28 -1.03 1.71 -4.31
C LEU A 28 -1.24 1.57 -5.82
N ARG A 29 -1.38 2.70 -6.52
CA ARG A 29 -1.41 2.72 -7.97
C ARG A 29 -0.04 2.29 -8.52
N VAL A 30 -0.05 1.52 -9.60
CA VAL A 30 1.18 1.15 -10.30
C VAL A 30 1.67 2.39 -11.05
N GLY A 31 2.85 2.89 -10.70
CA GLY A 31 3.40 4.06 -11.36
C GLY A 31 3.92 3.78 -12.76
N VAL A 32 3.99 4.85 -13.55
CA VAL A 32 4.38 4.81 -14.97
C VAL A 32 5.90 4.80 -15.18
N THR A 33 6.68 5.24 -14.18
CA THR A 33 8.15 5.26 -14.22
C THR A 33 8.74 3.93 -13.75
N GLU A 34 9.96 3.61 -14.20
CA GLU A 34 10.69 2.42 -13.75
C GLU A 34 10.92 2.42 -12.23
N LEU A 35 11.38 3.55 -11.70
CA LEU A 35 11.57 3.75 -10.26
C LEU A 35 10.27 3.51 -9.47
N SER A 36 9.14 4.01 -9.96
CA SER A 36 7.86 3.78 -9.28
C SER A 36 7.41 2.33 -9.31
N ARG A 37 7.74 1.57 -10.38
CA ARG A 37 7.48 0.11 -10.42
C ARG A 37 8.36 -0.64 -9.42
N GLU A 38 9.61 -0.22 -9.24
CA GLU A 38 10.48 -0.80 -8.20
C GLU A 38 9.94 -0.53 -6.79
N ILE A 39 9.50 0.70 -6.50
CA ILE A 39 8.87 1.06 -5.22
C ILE A 39 7.60 0.24 -4.99
N TYR A 40 6.76 0.08 -6.02
CA TYR A 40 5.56 -0.76 -5.93
C TYR A 40 5.92 -2.23 -5.63
N GLY A 41 6.96 -2.77 -6.27
CA GLY A 41 7.45 -4.12 -5.99
C GLY A 41 7.95 -4.28 -4.56
N LEU A 42 8.69 -3.30 -4.04
CA LEU A 42 9.15 -3.27 -2.65
C LEU A 42 7.96 -3.22 -1.66
N HIS A 43 6.97 -2.36 -1.93
CA HIS A 43 5.73 -2.28 -1.15
C HIS A 43 5.03 -3.63 -1.11
N MET A 44 4.84 -4.28 -2.25
CA MET A 44 4.18 -5.58 -2.34
C MET A 44 4.96 -6.67 -1.61
N LEU A 45 6.30 -6.67 -1.68
CA LEU A 45 7.14 -7.61 -0.95
C LEU A 45 6.96 -7.46 0.57
N ILE A 46 7.03 -6.24 1.09
CA ILE A 46 6.87 -5.97 2.52
C ILE A 46 5.44 -6.32 2.97
N LEU A 47 4.43 -5.97 2.17
CA LEU A 47 3.04 -6.31 2.46
C LEU A 47 2.86 -7.82 2.60
N TRP A 48 3.43 -8.63 1.70
CA TRP A 48 3.34 -10.09 1.79
C TRP A 48 4.07 -10.66 3.00
N VAL A 49 5.20 -10.08 3.40
CA VAL A 49 5.87 -10.44 4.67
C VAL A 49 4.95 -10.17 5.86
N CYS A 50 4.31 -9.00 5.91
CA CYS A 50 3.34 -8.65 6.96
C CYS A 50 2.15 -9.62 6.99
N VAL A 51 1.59 -9.96 5.83
CA VAL A 51 0.48 -10.92 5.71
C VAL A 51 0.89 -12.30 6.21
N ALA A 52 2.09 -12.77 5.87
CA ALA A 52 2.61 -14.05 6.35
C ALA A 52 2.79 -14.08 7.87
N ILE A 53 3.34 -13.01 8.46
CA ILE A 53 3.47 -12.87 9.92
C ILE A 53 2.08 -12.83 10.58
N ALA A 54 1.16 -12.05 10.04
CA ALA A 54 -0.22 -11.97 10.56
C ALA A 54 -0.89 -13.35 10.52
N ALA A 55 -0.81 -14.06 9.39
CA ALA A 55 -1.36 -15.40 9.27
C ALA A 55 -0.77 -16.38 10.30
N ALA A 56 0.54 -16.30 10.56
CA ALA A 56 1.20 -17.12 11.58
C ALA A 56 0.68 -16.77 12.99
N VAL A 57 0.63 -15.48 13.35
CA VAL A 57 0.14 -15.02 14.67
C VAL A 57 -1.32 -15.39 14.88
N PHE A 58 -2.19 -15.08 13.92
CA PHE A 58 -3.61 -15.45 13.98
C PHE A 58 -3.79 -16.97 14.01
N GLY A 59 -2.99 -17.73 13.27
CA GLY A 59 -3.00 -19.19 13.29
C GLY A 59 -2.67 -19.75 14.68
N VAL A 60 -1.58 -19.30 15.30
CA VAL A 60 -1.18 -19.72 16.66
C VAL A 60 -2.23 -19.31 17.68
N MET A 61 -2.82 -18.11 17.55
CA MET A 61 -3.86 -17.63 18.45
C MET A 61 -5.15 -18.48 18.32
N ILE A 62 -5.63 -18.74 17.11
CA ILE A 62 -6.80 -19.57 16.85
C ILE A 62 -6.56 -20.99 17.38
N TYR A 63 -5.39 -21.57 17.11
CA TYR A 63 -5.00 -22.88 17.64
C TYR A 63 -5.03 -22.91 19.17
N SER A 64 -4.47 -21.88 19.81
CA SER A 64 -4.39 -21.77 21.26
C SER A 64 -5.78 -21.70 21.89
N ILE A 65 -6.67 -20.86 21.35
CA ILE A 65 -8.06 -20.72 21.82
C ILE A 65 -8.85 -22.01 21.59
N ALA A 66 -8.68 -22.67 20.44
CA ALA A 66 -9.44 -23.88 20.10
C ALA A 66 -9.03 -25.10 20.95
N THR A 67 -7.75 -25.17 21.34
CA THR A 67 -7.12 -26.30 22.02
C THR A 67 -7.15 -26.12 23.55
N PHE A 68 -6.70 -24.98 24.08
CA PHE A 68 -6.53 -24.75 25.53
C PHE A 68 -7.75 -24.10 26.21
N ARG A 69 -8.94 -24.26 25.63
CA ARG A 69 -10.19 -23.74 26.19
C ARG A 69 -10.65 -24.58 27.39
N LYS A 70 -11.10 -23.89 28.45
CA LYS A 70 -11.64 -24.48 29.69
C LYS A 70 -12.73 -25.55 29.45
N SER A 71 -13.60 -25.35 28.45
CA SER A 71 -14.68 -26.31 28.13
C SER A 71 -14.18 -27.68 27.65
N LYS A 72 -12.91 -27.82 27.26
CA LYS A 72 -12.28 -29.10 26.91
C LYS A 72 -11.53 -29.74 28.08
N GLY A 73 -11.63 -29.18 29.29
CA GLY A 73 -10.90 -29.66 30.46
C GLY A 73 -9.41 -29.32 30.44
N ALA A 74 -8.99 -28.31 29.66
CA ALA A 74 -7.61 -27.86 29.64
C ALA A 74 -7.21 -27.31 31.02
N VAL A 75 -6.13 -27.86 31.58
CA VAL A 75 -5.50 -27.38 32.83
C VAL A 75 -4.38 -26.41 32.46
N ALA A 76 -4.35 -25.25 33.12
CA ALA A 76 -3.32 -24.25 32.88
C ALA A 76 -1.94 -24.79 33.30
N ALA A 77 -0.95 -24.60 32.44
CA ALA A 77 0.43 -24.91 32.78
C ALA A 77 1.00 -23.82 33.72
N THR A 78 2.04 -24.17 34.48
CA THR A 78 2.67 -23.29 35.48
C THR A 78 4.03 -22.73 35.05
N PHE A 79 4.48 -23.03 33.83
CA PHE A 79 5.73 -22.48 33.31
C PHE A 79 5.51 -21.04 32.82
N ASP A 80 6.50 -20.19 33.06
CA ASP A 80 6.52 -18.77 32.74
C ASP A 80 7.68 -18.39 31.81
N HIS A 81 8.71 -19.23 31.70
CA HIS A 81 9.91 -18.96 30.92
C HIS A 81 10.24 -20.11 29.96
N ASN A 82 10.73 -19.74 28.77
CA ASN A 82 11.32 -20.69 27.84
C ASN A 82 12.39 -19.98 27.01
N THR A 83 13.62 -20.00 27.51
CA THR A 83 14.77 -19.32 26.90
C THR A 83 14.97 -19.71 25.44
N LYS A 84 14.70 -20.97 25.06
CA LYS A 84 14.82 -21.40 23.66
C LYS A 84 13.77 -20.72 22.77
N ALA A 85 12.51 -20.65 23.23
CA ALA A 85 11.45 -19.97 22.49
C ALA A 85 11.73 -18.45 22.38
N GLU A 86 12.20 -17.85 23.48
CA GLU A 86 12.58 -16.44 23.55
C GLU A 86 13.66 -16.06 22.55
N ILE A 87 14.72 -16.87 22.45
CA ILE A 87 15.78 -16.65 21.48
C ILE A 87 15.23 -16.77 20.05
N VAL A 88 14.44 -17.81 19.77
CA VAL A 88 13.90 -18.05 18.43
C VAL A 88 13.01 -16.89 17.97
N TRP A 89 12.05 -16.46 18.79
CA TRP A 89 11.14 -15.37 18.41
C TRP A 89 11.80 -14.00 18.39
N THR A 90 13.02 -13.84 18.94
CA THR A 90 13.76 -12.57 18.89
C THR A 90 14.66 -12.52 17.66
N VAL A 91 15.35 -13.63 17.37
CA VAL A 91 16.27 -13.72 16.22
C VAL A 91 15.51 -13.68 14.90
N ILE A 92 14.37 -14.39 14.79
CA ILE A 92 13.61 -14.45 13.54
C ILE A 92 13.16 -13.05 13.06
N PRO A 93 12.50 -12.21 13.88
CA PRO A 93 12.13 -10.85 13.48
C PRO A 93 13.33 -9.98 13.09
N VAL A 94 14.46 -10.10 13.81
CA VAL A 94 15.69 -9.36 13.47
C VAL A 94 16.18 -9.75 12.07
N LEU A 95 16.23 -11.04 11.74
CA LEU A 95 16.63 -11.51 10.43
C LEU A 95 15.69 -11.04 9.31
N ILE A 96 14.38 -11.01 9.58
CA ILE A 96 13.37 -10.50 8.63
C ILE A 96 13.63 -9.02 8.34
N LEU A 97 13.86 -8.20 9.37
CA LEU A 97 14.14 -6.76 9.21
C LEU A 97 15.42 -6.51 8.42
N VAL A 98 16.51 -7.23 8.73
CA VAL A 98 17.78 -7.12 7.99
C VAL A 98 17.60 -7.51 6.53
N GLY A 99 16.84 -8.58 6.25
CA GLY A 99 16.54 -9.02 4.89
C GLY A 99 15.77 -7.97 4.08
N MET A 100 14.84 -7.24 4.71
CA MET A 100 14.09 -6.17 4.05
C MET A 100 14.88 -4.86 3.88
N ALA A 101 15.88 -4.61 4.74
CA ALA A 101 16.66 -3.38 4.70
C ALA A 101 17.50 -3.23 3.41
N VAL A 102 18.05 -4.33 2.89
CA VAL A 102 18.91 -4.32 1.69
C VAL A 102 18.17 -3.82 0.44
N PRO A 103 17.04 -4.41 0.01
CA PRO A 103 16.31 -3.90 -1.15
C PRO A 103 15.79 -2.48 -0.92
N ALA A 104 15.32 -2.14 0.29
CA ALA A 104 14.87 -0.80 0.61
C ALA A 104 15.97 0.26 0.46
N ALA A 105 17.17 -0.01 0.97
CA ALA A 105 18.31 0.90 0.83
C ALA A 105 18.73 1.10 -0.63
N ARG A 106 18.71 0.03 -1.44
CA ARG A 106 19.03 0.13 -2.89
C ARG A 106 18.02 1.01 -3.63
N THR A 107 16.73 0.85 -3.35
CA THR A 107 15.69 1.70 -3.96
C THR A 107 15.84 3.15 -3.50
N LEU A 108 16.16 3.39 -2.22
CA LEU A 108 16.38 4.74 -1.70
C LEU A 108 17.51 5.47 -2.42
N VAL A 109 18.65 4.80 -2.63
CA VAL A 109 19.78 5.37 -3.37
C VAL A 109 19.39 5.76 -4.80
N LYS A 110 18.52 4.97 -5.45
CA LYS A 110 18.01 5.29 -6.79
C LYS A 110 17.05 6.48 -6.80
N ILE A 111 16.28 6.69 -5.74
CA ILE A 111 15.39 7.86 -5.61
C ILE A 111 16.20 9.15 -5.53
N GLU A 112 17.37 9.11 -4.89
CA GLU A 112 18.24 10.26 -4.70
C GLU A 112 19.15 10.56 -5.92
N ASP A 113 19.24 9.65 -6.88
CA ASP A 113 20.05 9.85 -8.08
C ASP A 113 19.33 10.75 -9.10
N THR A 114 19.77 12.01 -9.18
CA THR A 114 19.22 13.03 -10.09
C THR A 114 20.09 13.30 -11.32
N ARG A 115 21.13 12.48 -11.53
CA ARG A 115 22.08 12.69 -12.63
C ARG A 115 21.47 12.30 -13.97
N GLY A 116 21.96 12.91 -15.05
CA GLY A 116 21.58 12.55 -16.41
C GLY A 116 20.18 13.01 -16.83
N SER A 117 19.66 14.08 -16.22
CA SER A 117 18.37 14.66 -16.64
C SER A 117 18.47 15.23 -18.06
N GLU A 118 17.53 14.84 -18.92
CA GLU A 118 17.35 15.40 -20.27
C GLU A 118 16.47 16.67 -20.27
N LEU A 119 15.68 16.88 -19.20
CA LEU A 119 14.73 17.98 -19.08
C LEU A 119 14.69 18.52 -17.65
N THR A 120 14.90 19.83 -17.49
CA THR A 120 14.84 20.48 -16.18
C THR A 120 13.59 21.34 -16.04
N VAL A 121 12.68 20.93 -15.14
CA VAL A 121 11.47 21.69 -14.78
C VAL A 121 11.59 22.19 -13.35
N LYS A 122 11.49 23.51 -13.18
CA LYS A 122 11.37 24.16 -11.87
C LYS A 122 9.89 24.33 -11.54
N VAL A 123 9.49 23.78 -10.40
CA VAL A 123 8.11 23.84 -9.90
C VAL A 123 8.05 24.77 -8.70
N THR A 124 7.22 25.81 -8.75
CA THR A 124 7.00 26.76 -7.64
C THR A 124 5.56 26.66 -7.14
N GLY A 125 5.38 26.37 -5.86
CA GLY A 125 4.07 26.34 -5.21
C GLY A 125 3.59 27.73 -4.82
N TYR A 126 2.38 28.08 -5.24
CA TYR A 126 1.66 29.28 -4.82
C TYR A 126 0.40 28.86 -4.04
N GLN A 127 -0.26 29.84 -3.40
CA GLN A 127 -1.55 29.60 -2.78
C GLN A 127 -2.56 29.04 -3.81
N TRP A 128 -2.86 27.74 -3.65
CA TRP A 128 -3.77 26.93 -4.46
C TRP A 128 -3.49 26.86 -5.96
N LYS A 129 -2.22 27.00 -6.38
CA LYS A 129 -1.78 26.81 -7.77
C LYS A 129 -0.29 26.50 -7.87
N TRP A 130 0.13 25.99 -9.01
CA TRP A 130 1.52 25.66 -9.29
C TRP A 130 2.03 26.46 -10.48
N GLN A 131 3.28 26.90 -10.44
CA GLN A 131 3.98 27.45 -11.61
C GLN A 131 5.03 26.45 -12.07
N TYR A 132 5.02 26.15 -13.37
CA TYR A 132 6.00 25.31 -14.04
C TYR A 132 6.88 26.16 -14.94
N GLU A 133 8.19 25.98 -14.84
CA GLU A 133 9.21 26.70 -15.62
C GLU A 133 10.19 25.70 -16.22
N TYR A 134 10.26 25.65 -17.55
CA TYR A 134 11.21 24.83 -18.31
C TYR A 134 12.49 25.64 -18.47
N VAL A 135 13.48 25.36 -17.61
CA VAL A 135 14.65 26.22 -17.38
C VAL A 135 15.42 26.47 -18.67
N ASP A 136 15.61 25.44 -19.49
CA ASP A 136 16.41 25.51 -20.72
C ASP A 136 15.60 25.91 -21.97
N HIS A 137 14.27 26.02 -21.86
CA HIS A 137 13.37 26.23 -23.01
C HIS A 137 12.61 27.56 -22.96
N GLY A 138 12.71 28.34 -21.88
CA GLY A 138 12.04 29.64 -21.74
C GLY A 138 10.51 29.56 -21.67
N VAL A 139 9.94 28.36 -21.48
CA VAL A 139 8.50 28.14 -21.34
C VAL A 139 8.12 28.22 -19.87
N SER A 140 7.14 29.05 -19.52
CA SER A 140 6.59 29.09 -18.16
C SER A 140 5.08 29.32 -18.16
N PHE A 141 4.38 28.67 -17.23
CA PHE A 141 2.94 28.85 -17.06
C PHE A 141 2.47 28.51 -15.64
N PHE A 142 1.29 29.02 -15.29
CA PHE A 142 0.55 28.63 -14.10
C PHE A 142 -0.44 27.51 -14.41
N SER A 143 -0.58 26.59 -13.47
CA SER A 143 -1.53 25.49 -13.46
C SER A 143 -2.39 25.60 -12.21
N THR A 144 -3.70 25.66 -12.42
CA THR A 144 -4.75 25.79 -11.41
C THR A 144 -5.72 24.63 -11.53
N LEU A 145 -6.56 24.44 -10.51
CA LEU A 145 -7.63 23.45 -10.54
C LEU A 145 -8.52 23.65 -11.77
N ALA A 146 -8.94 22.56 -12.42
CA ALA A 146 -9.84 22.63 -13.55
C ALA A 146 -11.13 23.38 -13.17
N ARG A 147 -11.62 24.21 -14.09
CA ARG A 147 -12.73 25.14 -13.84
C ARG A 147 -13.99 24.45 -13.33
N SER A 148 -14.33 23.27 -13.87
CA SER A 148 -15.47 22.46 -13.43
C SER A 148 -15.37 22.07 -11.96
N SER A 149 -14.19 21.63 -11.51
CA SER A 149 -13.91 21.30 -10.12
C SER A 149 -13.85 22.55 -9.23
N ASP A 150 -13.32 23.65 -9.76
CA ASP A 150 -13.22 24.91 -9.03
C ASP A 150 -14.60 25.55 -8.77
N GLU A 151 -15.51 25.50 -9.73
CA GLU A 151 -16.89 25.96 -9.58
C GLU A 151 -17.66 25.05 -8.61
N ALA A 152 -17.50 23.73 -8.72
CA ALA A 152 -18.21 22.79 -7.85
C ALA A 152 -17.80 22.84 -6.38
N ARG A 153 -16.54 23.17 -6.06
CA ARG A 153 -16.09 23.28 -4.66
C ARG A 153 -16.53 24.55 -3.95
N GLN A 154 -17.04 25.55 -4.66
CA GLN A 154 -17.45 26.83 -4.06
C GLN A 154 -18.72 26.64 -3.22
N LEU A 155 -18.79 27.38 -2.11
CA LEU A 155 -20.00 27.43 -1.28
C LEU A 155 -21.16 28.01 -2.11
N ASP A 156 -22.34 27.41 -1.96
CA ASP A 156 -23.57 27.80 -2.67
C ASP A 156 -23.48 27.77 -4.21
N SER A 157 -22.56 26.98 -4.78
CA SER A 157 -22.40 26.82 -6.24
C SER A 157 -23.63 26.18 -6.92
N GLY A 158 -24.46 25.47 -6.16
CA GLY A 158 -25.58 24.68 -6.70
C GLY A 158 -25.15 23.45 -7.50
N ILE A 159 -23.85 23.19 -7.63
CA ILE A 159 -23.28 22.04 -8.33
C ILE A 159 -22.96 20.96 -7.32
N ARG A 160 -23.42 19.74 -7.59
CA ARG A 160 -23.08 18.57 -6.78
C ARG A 160 -21.67 18.08 -7.15
N PRO A 161 -20.72 17.95 -6.20
CA PRO A 161 -19.38 17.44 -6.48
C PRO A 161 -19.38 16.10 -7.23
N GLU A 162 -20.35 15.22 -6.95
CA GLU A 162 -20.46 13.90 -7.58
C GLU A 162 -20.87 13.96 -9.06
N SER A 163 -21.39 15.11 -9.51
CA SER A 163 -21.75 15.32 -10.93
C SER A 163 -20.58 15.80 -11.79
N VAL A 164 -19.44 16.15 -11.18
CA VAL A 164 -18.23 16.56 -11.89
C VAL A 164 -17.35 15.35 -12.12
N GLU A 165 -17.11 15.03 -13.39
CA GLU A 165 -16.15 14.00 -13.77
C GLU A 165 -14.75 14.37 -13.28
N ASN A 166 -14.02 13.41 -12.71
CA ASN A 166 -12.67 13.61 -12.18
C ASN A 166 -12.54 14.78 -11.18
N TYR A 167 -13.58 15.00 -10.35
CA TYR A 167 -13.60 16.06 -9.35
C TYR A 167 -12.32 16.11 -8.50
N LEU A 168 -11.65 17.27 -8.49
CA LEU A 168 -10.36 17.55 -7.82
C LEU A 168 -9.13 16.81 -8.37
N LEU A 169 -9.26 16.09 -9.49
CA LEU A 169 -8.15 15.35 -10.10
C LEU A 169 -7.56 16.04 -11.33
N GLU A 170 -8.24 17.05 -11.88
CA GLU A 170 -7.86 17.74 -13.10
C GLU A 170 -7.38 19.17 -12.87
N VAL A 171 -6.52 19.64 -13.76
CA VAL A 171 -5.98 21.00 -13.80
C VAL A 171 -6.24 21.64 -15.16
N ASP A 172 -6.27 22.97 -15.22
CA ASP A 172 -6.48 23.70 -16.47
C ASP A 172 -5.31 23.56 -17.46
N ARG A 173 -4.08 23.49 -16.94
CA ARG A 173 -2.85 23.30 -17.71
C ARG A 173 -2.01 22.19 -17.10
N PRO A 174 -2.09 20.95 -17.60
CA PRO A 174 -1.26 19.85 -17.10
C PRO A 174 0.19 20.01 -17.51
N LEU A 175 1.10 19.53 -16.66
CA LEU A 175 2.49 19.27 -17.06
C LEU A 175 2.50 18.00 -17.92
N VAL A 176 2.96 18.10 -19.17
CA VAL A 176 3.07 16.99 -20.13
C VAL A 176 4.49 16.83 -20.62
#